data_AF-A0A970QG86-F1
#
_entry.id   AF-A0A970QG86-F1
#
_cell.length_a   1.000
_cell.length_b   1.000
_cell.length_c   1.000
_cell.angle_alpha   90.00
_cell.angle_beta   90.00
_cell.angle_gamma   90.00
#
_symmetry.space_group_name_H-M   'P 1'
#
loop_
_entity.id
_entity.type
_entity.pdbx_description
1 polymer ?
#
loop_
_entity_poly.entity_id
_entity_poly.type
_entity_poly.pdbx_seq_one_letter_code
_entity_poly.pdbx_strand_id
1 'polypeptide(L)'
;MCAHETFRIPPEQLNRTCTGEEELSFCQTSLDVPPLEGVIGQDRAVRAMQFGLDMSAQGYNLFVVGPPGTGKSTYVQTLITHVASQKAVPQDWCYIHHFANPDSPQAVALPAGQGRIFQQDMLELVDDLRLSVPKSFEGSAYETQKDSIVQAVQR
;
A
#
# COMPACT_ATOMS: atom_id res chain seq x y z
N MET A 1 11.74 -45.85 54.76
CA MET A 1 10.65 -45.66 53.78
C MET A 1 11.16 -44.68 52.74
N CYS A 2 11.33 -45.13 51.51
CA CYS A 2 12.00 -44.37 50.45
C CYS A 2 11.09 -43.20 50.00
N ALA A 3 11.64 -41.99 49.92
CA ALA A 3 10.93 -40.74 49.58
C ALA A 3 10.37 -40.67 48.14
N HIS A 4 10.35 -41.80 47.41
CA HIS A 4 9.94 -41.89 46.01
C HIS A 4 8.45 -42.18 45.81
N GLU A 5 7.72 -42.63 46.85
CA GLU A 5 6.28 -42.88 46.73
C GLU A 5 5.43 -41.59 46.84
N THR A 6 5.94 -40.57 47.53
CA THR A 6 5.21 -39.32 47.79
C THR A 6 4.98 -38.45 46.56
N PHE A 7 5.74 -38.66 45.47
CA PHE A 7 5.62 -37.92 44.21
C PHE A 7 5.20 -38.81 43.03
N ARG A 8 4.67 -40.02 43.29
CA ARG A 8 4.24 -40.94 42.25
C ARG A 8 2.96 -40.42 41.59
N ILE A 9 3.06 -39.98 40.34
CA ILE A 9 1.89 -39.59 39.53
C ILE A 9 1.22 -40.87 39.02
N PRO A 10 -0.08 -41.06 39.29
CA PRO A 10 -0.82 -42.22 38.79
C PRO A 10 -0.97 -42.16 37.26
N PRO A 11 -0.95 -43.30 36.54
CA PRO A 11 -0.98 -43.34 35.07
C PRO A 11 -2.11 -42.51 34.42
N GLU A 12 -3.23 -42.41 35.11
CA GLU A 12 -4.42 -41.68 34.68
C GLU A 12 -4.20 -40.16 34.66
N GLN A 13 -3.22 -39.65 35.41
CA GLN A 13 -2.83 -38.24 35.42
C GLN A 13 -1.64 -37.93 34.49
N LEU A 14 -1.11 -38.93 33.77
CA LEU A 14 0.00 -38.73 32.84
C LEU A 14 -0.45 -38.13 31.50
N ASN A 15 -1.74 -38.26 31.16
CA ASN A 15 -2.31 -37.77 29.91
C ASN A 15 -3.41 -36.74 30.16
N ARG A 16 -3.42 -35.69 29.35
CA ARG A 16 -4.59 -34.81 29.22
C ARG A 16 -5.53 -35.43 28.19
N THR A 17 -6.64 -35.99 28.65
CA THR A 17 -7.73 -36.44 27.78
C THR A 17 -8.62 -35.27 27.41
N CYS A 18 -8.76 -34.98 26.12
CA CYS A 18 -9.78 -34.07 25.60
C CYS A 18 -11.06 -34.88 25.36
N THR A 19 -12.16 -34.51 26.01
CA THR A 19 -13.49 -35.10 25.78
C THR A 19 -14.19 -34.36 24.65
N GLY A 20 -14.05 -34.86 23.41
CA GLY A 20 -14.57 -34.19 22.21
C GLY A 20 -16.08 -33.91 22.24
N GLU A 21 -16.88 -34.73 22.94
CA GLU A 21 -18.34 -34.54 23.06
C GLU A 21 -18.72 -33.32 23.93
N GLU A 22 -17.93 -33.01 24.96
CA GLU A 22 -18.17 -31.87 25.84
C GLU A 22 -17.45 -30.61 25.35
N GLU A 23 -16.21 -30.74 24.86
CA GLU A 23 -15.39 -29.59 24.45
C GLU A 23 -15.76 -29.02 23.07
N LEU A 24 -16.37 -29.82 22.18
CA LEU A 24 -16.75 -29.41 20.81
C LEU A 24 -18.26 -29.40 20.58
N SER A 25 -19.07 -29.36 21.65
CA SER A 25 -20.54 -29.40 21.56
C SER A 25 -21.18 -28.22 20.80
N PHE A 26 -20.39 -27.22 20.41
CA PHE A 26 -20.82 -26.04 19.67
C PHE A 26 -20.88 -26.23 18.14
N CYS A 27 -20.42 -27.37 17.61
CA CYS A 27 -20.45 -27.67 16.17
C CYS A 27 -20.68 -29.17 15.92
N GLN A 28 -21.34 -29.51 14.81
CA GLN A 28 -21.45 -30.90 14.36
C GLN A 28 -20.31 -31.26 13.40
N THR A 29 -19.89 -30.29 12.59
CA THR A 29 -18.78 -30.39 11.64
C THR A 29 -17.92 -29.13 11.71
N SER A 30 -16.69 -29.20 11.19
CA SER A 30 -15.79 -28.04 11.11
C SER A 30 -16.32 -26.91 10.21
N LEU A 31 -17.31 -27.19 9.35
CA LEU A 31 -17.95 -26.18 8.50
C LEU A 31 -18.94 -25.30 9.26
N ASP A 32 -19.41 -25.75 10.43
CA ASP A 32 -20.36 -24.99 11.26
C ASP A 32 -19.67 -23.86 12.03
N VAL A 33 -18.33 -23.88 12.07
CA VAL A 33 -17.52 -22.91 12.81
C VAL A 33 -17.08 -21.80 11.85
N PRO A 34 -17.38 -20.52 12.15
CA PRO A 34 -16.90 -19.42 11.32
C PRO A 34 -15.36 -19.40 11.32
N PRO A 35 -14.73 -18.97 10.21
CA PRO A 35 -13.29 -18.79 10.16
C PRO A 35 -12.83 -17.89 11.30
N LEU A 36 -11.71 -18.24 11.92
CA LEU A 36 -11.14 -17.41 12.97
C LEU A 36 -10.74 -16.05 12.39
N GLU A 37 -11.32 -14.99 12.95
CA GLU A 37 -10.86 -13.64 12.69
C GLU A 37 -9.73 -13.28 13.67
N GLY A 38 -8.53 -13.07 13.13
CA GLY A 38 -7.36 -12.65 13.91
C GLY A 38 -6.36 -13.76 14.21
N VAL A 39 -5.55 -13.58 15.28
CA VAL A 39 -4.50 -14.52 15.68
C VAL A 39 -4.71 -14.96 17.12
N ILE A 40 -4.71 -16.27 17.34
CA ILE A 40 -4.90 -16.86 18.66
C ILE A 40 -3.69 -16.57 19.55
N GLY A 41 -3.96 -16.05 20.76
CA GLY A 41 -2.95 -15.94 21.83
C GLY A 41 -1.88 -14.88 21.60
N GLN A 42 -2.12 -13.91 20.71
CA GLN A 42 -1.15 -12.87 20.35
C GLN A 42 -1.66 -11.45 20.60
N ASP A 43 -2.43 -11.24 21.67
CA ASP A 43 -3.07 -9.95 22.01
C ASP A 43 -2.09 -8.77 22.05
N ARG A 44 -0.86 -9.00 22.55
CA ARG A 44 0.20 -7.99 22.56
C ARG A 44 0.59 -7.57 21.14
N ALA A 45 0.72 -8.52 20.22
CA ALA A 45 1.08 -8.24 18.84
C ALA A 45 -0.04 -7.47 18.13
N VAL A 46 -1.31 -7.86 18.37
CA VAL A 46 -2.49 -7.16 17.84
C VAL A 46 -2.48 -5.68 18.26
N ARG A 47 -2.33 -5.40 19.56
CA ARG A 47 -2.30 -4.02 20.08
C ARG A 47 -1.13 -3.21 19.54
N ALA A 48 0.05 -3.82 19.45
CA ALA A 48 1.24 -3.15 18.91
C ALA A 48 1.07 -2.77 17.44
N MET A 49 0.42 -3.63 16.65
CA MET A 49 0.14 -3.32 15.24
C MET A 49 -0.93 -2.25 15.09
N GLN A 50 -2.02 -2.29 15.86
CA GLN A 50 -3.03 -1.23 15.86
C GLN A 50 -2.40 0.13 16.17
N PHE A 51 -1.63 0.22 17.26
CA PHE A 51 -0.89 1.43 17.62
C PHE A 51 0.07 1.89 16.52
N GLY A 52 0.82 0.97 15.93
CA GLY A 52 1.76 1.28 14.85
C GLY A 52 1.08 1.79 13.57
N LEU A 53 -0.10 1.25 13.22
CA LEU A 53 -0.86 1.65 12.02
C LEU A 53 -1.66 2.95 12.20
N ASP A 54 -1.94 3.33 13.44
CA ASP A 54 -2.58 4.60 13.80
C ASP A 54 -1.56 5.74 13.96
N MET A 55 -0.28 5.44 14.13
CA MET A 55 0.79 6.44 14.25
C MET A 55 1.00 7.19 12.93
N SER A 56 0.80 8.51 12.94
CA SER A 56 0.97 9.39 11.78
C SER A 56 2.33 10.09 11.71
N ALA A 57 3.18 9.90 12.71
CA ALA A 57 4.49 10.53 12.78
C ALA A 57 5.45 9.95 11.72
N GLN A 58 6.13 10.84 10.99
CA GLN A 58 7.12 10.46 9.99
C GLN A 58 8.30 9.72 10.64
N GLY A 59 8.81 8.67 9.97
CA GLY A 59 9.93 7.87 10.46
C GLY A 59 9.54 6.67 11.33
N TYR A 60 8.25 6.49 11.64
CA TYR A 60 7.76 5.30 12.31
C TYR A 60 7.56 4.16 11.31
N ASN A 61 8.24 3.04 11.55
CA ASN A 61 8.12 1.82 10.76
C ASN A 61 7.75 0.64 11.67
N LEU A 62 6.91 -0.26 11.18
CA LEU A 62 6.51 -1.48 11.89
C LEU A 62 7.35 -2.67 11.42
N PHE A 63 7.95 -3.40 12.36
CA PHE A 63 8.67 -4.64 12.10
C PHE A 63 8.01 -5.80 12.84
N VAL A 64 7.74 -6.89 12.14
CA VAL A 64 7.01 -8.06 12.67
C VAL A 64 7.93 -9.28 12.68
N VAL A 65 8.11 -9.87 13.85
CA VAL A 65 8.98 -11.05 14.08
C VAL A 65 8.22 -12.15 14.79
N GLY A 66 8.56 -13.40 14.48
CA GLY A 66 8.06 -14.57 15.18
C GLY A 66 8.36 -15.86 14.42
N PRO A 67 8.14 -17.03 15.06
CA PRO A 67 8.46 -18.33 14.48
C PRO A 67 7.85 -18.55 13.09
N PRO A 68 8.48 -19.34 12.20
CA PRO A 68 7.86 -19.73 10.93
C PRO A 68 6.55 -20.49 11.16
N GLY A 69 5.63 -20.46 10.19
CA GLY A 69 4.34 -21.18 10.26
C GLY A 69 3.25 -20.52 11.13
N THR A 70 3.51 -19.35 11.72
CA THR A 70 2.56 -18.64 12.61
C THR A 70 1.58 -17.70 11.89
N GLY A 71 1.52 -17.73 10.56
CA GLY A 71 0.57 -16.91 9.79
C GLY A 71 0.82 -15.39 9.81
N LYS A 72 2.01 -14.93 10.22
CA LYS A 72 2.35 -13.49 10.37
C LYS A 72 1.97 -12.65 9.16
N SER A 73 2.41 -13.05 7.96
CA SER A 73 2.17 -12.28 6.73
C SER A 73 0.69 -12.18 6.40
N THR A 74 -0.05 -13.29 6.53
CA THR A 74 -1.50 -13.32 6.32
C THR A 74 -2.19 -12.36 7.28
N TYR A 75 -1.86 -12.43 8.56
CA TYR A 75 -2.48 -11.57 9.56
C TYR A 75 -2.16 -10.08 9.35
N VAL A 76 -0.89 -9.76 9.08
CA VAL A 76 -0.44 -8.39 8.77
C VAL A 76 -1.20 -7.85 7.56
N GLN A 77 -1.32 -8.64 6.49
CA GLN A 77 -2.04 -8.24 5.28
C GLN A 77 -3.53 -7.98 5.56
N THR A 78 -4.19 -8.87 6.30
CA THR A 78 -5.61 -8.71 6.66
C THR A 78 -5.84 -7.42 7.45
N LEU A 79 -4.99 -7.16 8.46
CA LEU A 79 -5.12 -5.97 9.31
C LEU A 79 -4.83 -4.68 8.53
N ILE A 80 -3.74 -4.63 7.75
CA ILE A 80 -3.40 -3.47 6.92
C ILE A 80 -4.52 -3.19 5.91
N THR A 81 -5.07 -4.22 5.27
CA THR A 81 -6.16 -4.07 4.30
C THR A 81 -7.41 -3.50 4.96
N HIS A 82 -7.74 -3.97 6.17
CA HIS A 82 -8.87 -3.45 6.95
C HIS A 82 -8.67 -1.97 7.35
N VAL A 83 -7.47 -1.60 7.79
CA VAL A 83 -7.18 -0.20 8.16
C VAL A 83 -7.15 0.70 6.92
N ALA A 84 -6.58 0.22 5.80
CA ALA A 84 -6.48 0.98 4.57
C ALA A 84 -7.86 1.28 3.95
N SER A 85 -8.82 0.35 4.05
CA SER A 85 -10.18 0.55 3.52
C SER A 85 -10.96 1.64 4.25
N GLN A 86 -10.53 2.02 5.45
CA GLN A 86 -11.11 3.11 6.25
C GLN A 86 -10.41 4.46 6.04
N LYS A 87 -9.29 4.48 5.31
CA LYS A 87 -8.50 5.69 5.03
C LYS A 87 -8.85 6.25 3.65
N ALA A 88 -8.55 7.54 3.46
CA ALA A 88 -8.71 8.18 2.16
C ALA A 88 -7.83 7.49 1.11
N VAL A 89 -8.34 7.39 -0.13
CA VAL A 89 -7.56 6.87 -1.26
C VAL A 89 -6.32 7.75 -1.44
N PRO A 90 -5.11 7.15 -1.54
CA PRO A 90 -3.89 7.91 -1.69
C PRO A 90 -3.89 8.70 -3.01
N GLN A 91 -3.13 9.79 -3.02
CA GLN A 91 -2.88 10.58 -4.22
C GLN A 91 -2.13 9.76 -5.28
N ASP A 92 -2.40 10.07 -6.55
CA ASP A 92 -1.65 9.54 -7.67
C ASP A 92 -0.33 10.31 -7.76
N TRP A 93 0.80 9.60 -7.73
CA TRP A 93 2.11 10.20 -7.94
C TRP A 93 2.57 9.99 -9.37
N CYS A 94 2.81 11.08 -10.09
CA CYS A 94 3.29 11.07 -11.46
C CYS A 94 4.68 11.71 -11.54
N TYR A 95 5.56 11.11 -12.34
CA TYR A 95 6.84 11.71 -12.69
C TYR A 95 6.72 12.43 -14.02
N ILE A 96 7.02 13.73 -14.04
CA ILE A 96 7.06 14.55 -15.25
C ILE A 96 8.49 14.86 -15.64
N HIS A 97 8.72 15.01 -16.95
CA HIS A 97 10.03 15.39 -17.46
C HIS A 97 10.40 16.80 -17.02
N HIS A 98 11.63 16.96 -16.56
CA HIS A 98 12.15 18.23 -16.07
C HIS A 98 13.08 18.85 -17.12
N PHE A 99 12.58 19.80 -17.91
CA PHE A 99 13.32 20.37 -19.05
C PHE A 99 14.65 21.04 -18.68
N ALA A 100 14.77 21.61 -17.48
CA ALA A 100 16.01 22.23 -17.01
C ALA A 100 17.05 21.21 -16.51
N ASN A 101 16.59 20.04 -16.03
CA ASN A 101 17.44 18.96 -15.57
C ASN A 101 16.85 17.58 -15.95
N PRO A 102 17.11 17.11 -17.18
CA PRO A 102 16.53 15.88 -17.73
C PRO A 102 16.76 14.61 -16.88
N ASP A 103 17.87 14.55 -16.15
CA ASP A 103 18.24 13.40 -15.31
C ASP A 103 17.50 13.38 -13.96
N SER A 104 16.71 14.41 -13.66
CA SER A 104 15.98 14.57 -12.41
C SER A 104 14.50 14.86 -12.68
N PRO A 105 13.69 13.81 -12.95
CA PRO A 105 12.25 13.98 -13.17
C PRO A 105 11.58 14.57 -11.92
N GLN A 106 10.57 15.41 -12.13
CA GLN A 106 9.82 16.04 -11.05
C GLN A 106 8.64 15.15 -10.65
N ALA A 107 8.49 14.91 -9.35
CA ALA A 107 7.33 14.21 -8.80
C ALA A 107 6.20 15.21 -8.55
N VAL A 108 5.02 14.93 -9.09
CA VAL A 108 3.80 15.71 -8.88
C VAL A 108 2.74 14.82 -8.26
N ALA A 109 2.10 15.32 -7.21
CA ALA A 109 0.96 14.67 -6.58
C ALA A 109 -0.35 15.15 -7.21
N LEU A 110 -1.17 14.20 -7.65
CA LEU A 110 -2.49 14.45 -8.21
C LEU A 110 -3.57 13.80 -7.33
N PRO A 111 -4.80 14.31 -7.32
CA PRO A 111 -5.90 13.63 -6.65
C PRO A 111 -6.07 12.20 -7.17
N ALA A 112 -6.56 11.31 -6.30
CA ALA A 112 -6.73 9.90 -6.65
C ALA A 112 -7.50 9.70 -7.97
N GLY A 113 -6.94 8.91 -8.88
CA GLY A 113 -7.49 8.62 -10.20
C GLY A 113 -7.23 9.67 -11.28
N GLN A 114 -6.74 10.87 -10.93
CA GLN A 114 -6.45 11.94 -11.91
C GLN A 114 -5.15 11.71 -12.69
N GLY A 115 -4.25 10.83 -12.23
CA GLY A 115 -2.99 10.57 -12.92
C GLY A 115 -3.19 10.01 -14.32
N ARG A 116 -4.22 9.17 -14.52
CA ARG A 116 -4.57 8.64 -15.85
C ARG A 116 -5.16 9.69 -16.76
N ILE A 117 -5.97 10.61 -16.21
CA ILE A 117 -6.56 11.71 -16.97
C ILE A 117 -5.44 12.64 -17.42
N PHE A 118 -4.57 13.06 -16.50
CA PHE A 118 -3.40 13.88 -16.80
C PHE A 118 -2.50 13.26 -17.87
N GLN A 119 -2.28 11.94 -17.84
CA GLN A 119 -1.51 11.25 -18.88
C GLN A 119 -2.15 11.41 -20.26
N GLN A 120 -3.47 11.23 -20.37
CA GLN A 120 -4.20 11.36 -21.63
C GLN A 120 -4.18 12.82 -22.12
N ASP A 121 -4.45 13.78 -21.24
CA ASP A 121 -4.43 15.21 -21.56
C ASP A 121 -3.05 15.64 -22.09
N MET A 122 -1.97 15.11 -21.51
CA MET A 122 -0.61 15.37 -21.98
C MET A 122 -0.33 14.78 -23.37
N LEU A 123 -0.91 13.63 -23.71
CA LEU A 123 -0.78 13.05 -25.04
C LEU A 123 -1.51 13.90 -26.09
N GLU A 124 -2.75 14.29 -25.79
CA GLU A 124 -3.55 15.18 -26.65
C GLU A 124 -2.87 16.53 -26.84
N LEU A 125 -2.36 17.13 -25.76
CA LEU A 125 -1.60 18.37 -25.80
C LEU A 125 -0.39 18.27 -26.74
N VAL A 126 0.36 17.17 -26.69
CA VAL A 126 1.53 16.97 -27.56
C VAL A 126 1.11 16.89 -29.03
N ASP A 127 0.01 16.20 -29.34
CA ASP A 127 -0.50 16.10 -30.69
C ASP A 127 -1.06 17.44 -31.21
N ASP A 128 -1.73 18.20 -30.36
CA ASP A 128 -2.20 19.56 -30.67
C ASP A 128 -1.04 20.52 -30.90
N LEU A 129 0.01 20.45 -30.09
CA LEU A 129 1.21 21.28 -30.24
C LEU A 129 1.96 20.98 -31.53
N ARG A 130 2.02 19.71 -31.95
CA ARG A 130 2.62 19.31 -33.24
C ARG A 130 1.92 19.97 -34.44
N LEU A 131 0.63 20.29 -34.33
CA LEU A 131 -0.13 20.93 -35.40
C LEU A 131 -0.15 22.46 -35.29
N SER A 132 -0.37 22.98 -34.08
CA SER A 132 -0.57 24.41 -33.82
C SER A 132 0.72 25.23 -33.88
N VAL A 133 1.84 24.67 -33.41
CA VAL A 133 3.13 25.38 -33.40
C VAL A 133 3.61 25.70 -34.81
N PRO A 134 3.70 24.74 -35.77
CA PRO A 134 4.10 25.07 -37.14
C PRO A 134 3.17 26.07 -37.82
N LYS A 135 1.84 25.89 -37.70
CA LYS A 135 0.84 26.80 -38.27
C LYS A 135 0.99 28.24 -37.77
N SER A 136 1.37 28.43 -36.51
CA SER A 136 1.58 29.77 -35.95
C SER A 136 2.76 30.50 -36.59
N PHE A 137 3.76 29.76 -37.06
CA PHE A 137 4.92 30.29 -37.78
C PHE A 137 4.66 30.54 -39.28
N GLU A 138 3.55 30.06 -39.83
CA GLU A 138 3.11 30.32 -41.20
C GLU A 138 2.16 31.54 -41.29
N GLY A 139 1.87 32.19 -40.16
CA GLY A 139 1.02 33.38 -40.12
C GLY A 139 1.70 34.60 -40.74
N SER A 140 0.95 35.35 -41.55
CA SER A 140 1.46 36.57 -42.21
C SER A 140 2.03 37.62 -41.23
N ALA A 141 1.49 37.68 -40.01
CA ALA A 141 2.01 38.54 -38.95
C ALA A 141 3.43 38.12 -38.51
N TYR A 142 3.69 36.81 -38.40
CA TYR A 142 5.01 36.29 -38.07
C TYR A 142 6.00 36.54 -39.20
N GLU A 143 5.61 36.31 -40.46
CA GLU A 143 6.45 36.59 -41.62
C GLU A 143 6.82 38.07 -41.72
N THR A 144 5.83 38.97 -41.58
CA THR A 144 6.07 40.43 -41.61
C THR A 144 7.05 40.86 -40.53
N GLN A 145 6.91 40.33 -39.31
CA GLN A 145 7.79 40.67 -38.20
C GLN A 145 9.19 40.09 -38.41
N LYS A 146 9.30 38.86 -38.91
CA LYS A 146 10.58 38.24 -39.28
C LYS A 146 11.31 39.08 -40.33
N ASP A 147 10.64 39.48 -41.40
CA ASP A 147 11.22 40.30 -42.46
C ASP A 147 11.70 41.66 -41.93
N SER A 148 10.92 42.29 -41.04
CA SER A 148 11.31 43.56 -40.41
C SER A 148 12.61 43.45 -39.60
N ILE A 149 12.78 42.33 -38.87
CA ILE A 149 13.98 42.07 -38.07
C ILE A 149 15.16 41.78 -39.00
N VAL A 150 14.97 40.96 -40.03
CA VAL A 150 16.02 40.64 -41.02
C VAL A 150 16.51 41.90 -41.72
N GLN A 151 15.61 42.79 -42.15
CA GLN A 151 15.97 44.08 -42.75
C GLN A 151 16.70 45.00 -41.79
N ALA A 152 16.35 45.00 -40.49
CA ALA A 152 17.03 45.80 -39.48
C ALA A 152 18.47 45.34 -39.22
N VAL A 153 18.76 44.04 -39.36
CA VAL A 153 20.10 43.45 -39.19
C VAL A 153 20.97 43.58 -40.45
N GLN A 154 20.35 43.69 -41.64
CA GLN A 154 21.05 43.85 -42.92
C GLN A 154 21.38 45.31 -43.28
N ARG A 155 20.90 46.28 -42.49
CA ARG A 155 21.31 47.68 -42.55
C ARG A 155 22.55 47.93 -41.70
#